data_AF-A0A9P8XPH1-F1
#
_entry.id   AF-A0A9P8XPH1-F1
#
_cell.length_a   1.000
_cell.length_b   1.000
_cell.length_c   1.000
_cell.angle_alpha   90.00
_cell.angle_beta   90.00
_cell.angle_gamma   90.00
#
_symmetry.space_group_name_H-M   'P 1'
#
loop_
_entity.id
_entity.type
_entity.pdbx_description
1 polymer ?
#
loop_
_entity_poly.entity_id
_entity_poly.type
_entity_poly.pdbx_seq_one_letter_code
_entity_poly.pdbx_strand_id
1 'polypeptide(L)'
;VDPRQQIEDLHDAVTWIKQHPLVDETKIALWGLCWGGTSPLRRLHLSTKRVAATIAMAPMINTDGSAERRKPLLELAMHDRESRLRQAGQSPMYLPYIDEDGNMPNGQEMAPEIVPALERLGIALENRISVQTYY
;
A
#
# COMPACT_ATOMS: atom_id res chain seq x y z
N VAL A 1 -6.85 1.32 4.31
CA VAL A 1 -6.75 2.20 3.12
C VAL A 1 -7.70 1.65 2.08
N ASP A 2 -8.67 2.43 1.62
CA ASP A 2 -9.63 1.97 0.60
C ASP A 2 -9.19 2.47 -0.79
N PRO A 3 -8.77 1.57 -1.71
CA PRO A 3 -8.37 1.95 -3.06
C PRO A 3 -9.48 2.62 -3.88
N ARG A 4 -10.76 2.31 -3.61
CA ARG A 4 -11.90 2.92 -4.33
C ARG A 4 -12.10 4.36 -3.88
N GLN A 5 -12.08 4.59 -2.58
CA GLN A 5 -12.15 5.94 -2.02
C GLN A 5 -11.01 6.81 -2.57
N GLN A 6 -9.78 6.29 -2.65
CA GLN A 6 -8.66 7.03 -3.23
C GLN A 6 -8.89 7.48 -4.68
N ILE A 7 -9.63 6.70 -5.48
CA ILE A 7 -9.98 7.09 -6.87
C ILE A 7 -10.96 8.27 -6.85
N GLU A 8 -11.95 8.23 -5.98
CA GLU A 8 -12.94 9.31 -5.80
C GLU A 8 -12.25 10.59 -5.32
N ASP A 9 -11.39 10.47 -4.30
CA ASP A 9 -10.63 11.59 -3.77
C ASP A 9 -9.71 12.21 -4.85
N LEU A 10 -9.11 11.40 -5.71
CA LEU A 10 -8.31 11.89 -6.84
C LEU A 10 -9.19 12.57 -7.91
N HIS A 11 -10.41 12.09 -8.15
CA HIS A 11 -11.36 12.78 -9.04
C HIS A 11 -11.70 14.18 -8.53
N ASP A 12 -11.88 14.32 -7.22
CA ASP A 12 -12.17 15.59 -6.54
C ASP A 12 -10.95 16.50 -6.52
N ALA A 13 -9.76 15.97 -6.26
CA ALA A 13 -8.50 16.71 -6.35
C ALA A 13 -8.29 17.31 -7.76
N VAL A 14 -8.58 16.53 -8.81
CA VAL A 14 -8.56 17.04 -10.20
C VAL A 14 -9.61 18.14 -10.38
N THR A 15 -10.82 17.99 -9.85
CA THR A 15 -11.85 19.04 -9.95
C THR A 15 -11.41 20.33 -9.26
N TRP A 16 -10.81 20.22 -8.08
CA TRP A 16 -10.33 21.35 -7.31
C TRP A 16 -9.19 22.08 -8.01
N ILE A 17 -8.16 21.36 -8.46
CA ILE A 17 -6.97 21.98 -9.07
C ILE A 17 -7.30 22.66 -10.41
N LYS A 18 -8.30 22.15 -11.15
CA LYS A 18 -8.80 22.76 -12.39
C LYS A 18 -9.35 24.18 -12.19
N GLN A 19 -9.86 24.50 -11.00
CA GLN A 19 -10.43 25.82 -10.69
C GLN A 19 -9.36 26.84 -10.29
N HIS A 20 -8.11 26.39 -10.10
CA HIS A 20 -7.04 27.26 -9.63
C HIS A 20 -6.55 28.18 -10.76
N PRO A 21 -6.50 29.52 -10.57
CA PRO A 21 -6.23 30.47 -11.66
C PRO A 21 -4.82 30.38 -12.28
N LEU A 22 -3.89 29.69 -11.60
CA LEU A 22 -2.52 29.47 -12.09
C LEU A 22 -2.34 28.14 -12.83
N VAL A 23 -3.40 27.36 -13.00
CA VAL A 23 -3.35 26.02 -13.58
C VAL A 23 -3.99 26.03 -14.96
N ASP A 24 -3.25 25.56 -15.97
CA ASP A 24 -3.83 25.25 -17.27
C ASP A 24 -4.60 23.92 -17.17
N GLU A 25 -5.92 24.00 -17.18
CA GLU A 25 -6.78 22.84 -16.99
C GLU A 25 -6.62 21.75 -18.07
N THR A 26 -5.99 22.07 -19.20
CA THR A 26 -5.74 21.12 -20.30
C THR A 26 -4.44 20.34 -20.12
N LYS A 27 -3.62 20.68 -19.12
CA LYS A 27 -2.26 20.13 -18.91
C LYS A 27 -2.07 19.47 -17.55
N ILE A 28 -3.14 18.95 -16.96
CA ILE A 28 -3.06 18.28 -15.66
C ILE A 28 -2.55 16.85 -15.83
N ALA A 29 -1.44 16.54 -15.17
CA ALA A 29 -0.89 15.18 -15.09
C ALA A 29 -0.98 14.66 -13.65
N LEU A 30 -1.14 13.35 -13.52
CA LEU A 30 -1.08 12.67 -12.23
C LEU A 30 0.28 12.01 -12.04
N TRP A 31 0.77 12.01 -10.81
CA TRP A 31 2.03 11.37 -10.43
C TRP A 31 1.82 10.54 -9.16
N GLY A 32 2.42 9.35 -9.09
CA GLY A 32 2.37 8.53 -7.89
C GLY A 32 3.52 7.53 -7.78
N LEU A 33 3.89 7.24 -6.55
CA LEU A 33 4.99 6.33 -6.16
C LEU A 33 4.44 5.10 -5.44
N CYS A 34 5.02 3.92 -5.70
CA CYS A 34 4.66 2.67 -5.03
C CYS A 34 3.14 2.46 -5.13
N TRP A 35 2.44 2.26 -4.01
CA TRP A 35 0.99 2.17 -3.94
C TRP A 35 0.27 3.36 -4.60
N GLY A 36 0.78 4.59 -4.44
CA GLY A 36 0.22 5.78 -5.08
C GLY A 36 0.33 5.75 -6.61
N GLY A 37 1.26 4.96 -7.16
CA GLY A 37 1.44 4.73 -8.60
C GLY A 37 0.51 3.66 -9.20
N THR A 38 -0.34 3.02 -8.38
CA THR A 38 -1.04 1.78 -8.76
C THR A 38 -2.44 2.02 -9.32
N SER A 39 -3.31 1.03 -9.15
CA SER A 39 -4.69 0.94 -9.62
C SER A 39 -5.48 2.26 -9.55
N PRO A 40 -5.35 3.13 -8.53
CA PRO A 40 -6.10 4.38 -8.51
C PRO A 40 -5.79 5.34 -9.66
N LEU A 41 -4.51 5.57 -9.95
CA LEU A 41 -4.09 6.45 -11.04
C LEU A 41 -4.47 5.90 -12.41
N ARG A 42 -4.28 4.59 -12.62
CA ARG A 42 -4.65 3.95 -13.88
C ARG A 42 -6.16 3.98 -14.09
N ARG A 43 -6.94 3.69 -13.06
CA ARG A 43 -8.41 3.68 -13.14
C ARG A 43 -8.94 5.07 -13.43
N LEU A 44 -8.40 6.10 -12.77
CA LEU A 44 -8.75 7.50 -13.00
C LEU A 44 -8.43 7.92 -14.43
N HIS A 45 -7.20 7.68 -14.92
CA HIS A 45 -6.83 8.03 -16.30
C HIS A 45 -7.75 7.36 -17.33
N LEU A 46 -8.11 6.08 -17.13
CA LEU A 46 -9.00 5.37 -18.05
C LEU A 46 -10.46 5.82 -17.95
N SER A 47 -10.90 6.36 -16.80
CA SER A 47 -12.28 6.79 -16.59
C SER A 47 -12.54 8.25 -16.98
N THR A 48 -11.51 9.06 -17.25
CA THR A 48 -11.70 10.49 -17.53
C THR A 48 -10.73 11.07 -18.55
N LYS A 49 -11.26 11.93 -19.44
CA LYS A 49 -10.45 12.74 -20.37
C LYS A 49 -9.87 14.01 -19.75
N ARG A 50 -10.06 14.22 -18.44
CA ARG A 50 -9.62 15.41 -17.70
C ARG A 50 -8.13 15.41 -17.34
N VAL A 51 -7.47 14.26 -17.49
CA VAL A 51 -6.06 14.06 -17.15
C VAL A 51 -5.27 13.85 -18.43
N ALA A 52 -4.30 14.71 -18.69
CA ALA A 52 -3.48 14.68 -19.89
C ALA A 52 -2.44 13.56 -19.88
N ALA A 53 -1.88 13.25 -18.70
CA ALA A 53 -0.86 12.21 -18.56
C ALA A 53 -0.86 11.60 -17.14
N THR A 54 -0.27 10.41 -17.02
CA THR A 54 -0.06 9.74 -15.73
C THR A 54 1.37 9.22 -15.65
N ILE A 55 2.04 9.48 -14.53
CA ILE A 55 3.39 9.02 -14.24
C ILE A 55 3.31 8.09 -13.01
N ALA A 56 3.62 6.81 -13.22
CA ALA A 56 3.66 5.81 -12.16
C ALA A 56 5.11 5.39 -11.90
N MET A 57 5.60 5.62 -10.69
CA MET A 57 6.95 5.26 -10.27
C MET A 57 6.92 4.07 -9.32
N ALA A 58 7.67 3.01 -9.65
CA ALA A 58 7.73 1.75 -8.89
C ALA A 58 6.33 1.20 -8.51
N PRO A 59 5.36 1.09 -9.44
CA PRO A 59 3.99 0.75 -9.09
C PRO A 59 3.88 -0.67 -8.52
N MET A 60 3.16 -0.82 -7.40
CA MET A 60 2.79 -2.10 -6.83
C MET A 60 1.57 -2.72 -7.54
N ILE A 61 1.81 -3.49 -8.59
CA ILE A 61 0.73 -3.98 -9.49
C ILE A 61 -0.11 -5.10 -8.87
N ASN A 62 0.50 -5.93 -8.03
CA ASN A 62 -0.13 -7.08 -7.38
C ASN A 62 0.25 -7.10 -5.90
N THR A 63 -0.72 -7.35 -5.03
CA THR A 63 -0.56 -7.50 -3.57
C THR A 63 -1.09 -8.82 -3.02
N ASP A 64 -1.56 -9.71 -3.89
CA ASP A 64 -2.17 -10.98 -3.50
C ASP A 64 -1.16 -11.94 -2.85
N GLY A 65 0.14 -11.70 -3.07
CA GLY A 65 1.24 -12.53 -2.57
C GLY A 65 1.21 -13.96 -3.09
N SER A 66 1.88 -14.86 -2.38
CA SER A 66 1.88 -16.29 -2.65
C SER A 66 0.54 -16.91 -2.28
N ALA A 67 -0.03 -17.66 -3.23
CA ALA A 67 -1.28 -18.39 -3.02
C ALA A 67 -1.21 -19.37 -1.85
N GLU A 68 -0.04 -19.98 -1.64
CA GLU A 68 0.21 -20.96 -0.58
C GLU A 68 0.22 -20.31 0.81
N ARG A 69 0.62 -19.04 0.90
CA ARG A 69 0.69 -18.30 2.17
C ARG A 69 -0.64 -17.66 2.60
N ARG A 70 -1.60 -17.50 1.67
CA ARG A 70 -2.89 -16.85 1.98
C ARG A 70 -3.68 -17.56 3.07
N LYS A 71 -3.89 -18.87 2.95
CA LYS A 71 -4.69 -19.62 3.92
C LYS A 71 -4.05 -19.63 5.32
N PRO A 72 -2.75 -19.95 5.48
CA PRO A 72 -2.08 -19.87 6.78
C PRO A 72 -2.12 -18.47 7.41
N LEU A 73 -1.95 -17.40 6.62
CA LEU A 73 -2.04 -16.03 7.14
C LEU A 73 -3.45 -15.69 7.64
N LEU A 74 -4.48 -16.12 6.92
CA LEU A 74 -5.87 -15.94 7.36
C LEU A 74 -6.17 -16.73 8.63
N GLU A 75 -5.71 -17.98 8.73
CA GLU A 75 -5.84 -18.80 9.95
C GLU A 75 -5.16 -18.12 11.15
N LEU A 76 -3.96 -17.55 10.94
CA LEU A 76 -3.23 -16.81 11.97
C LEU A 76 -3.96 -15.52 12.39
N ALA A 77 -4.52 -14.78 11.43
CA ALA A 77 -5.32 -13.59 11.70
C ALA A 77 -6.61 -13.93 12.45
N MET A 78 -7.29 -15.03 12.12
CA MET A 78 -8.46 -15.49 12.86
C MET A 78 -8.10 -15.88 14.30
N HIS A 79 -7.00 -16.61 14.48
CA HIS A 79 -6.52 -16.99 15.81
C HIS A 79 -6.17 -15.77 16.68
N ASP A 80 -5.44 -14.80 16.13
CA ASP A 80 -5.12 -13.53 16.82
C ASP A 80 -6.39 -12.74 17.19
N ARG A 81 -7.41 -12.76 16.31
CA ARG A 81 -8.69 -12.12 16.63
C ARG A 81 -9.39 -12.80 17.81
N GLU A 82 -9.44 -14.13 17.82
CA GLU A 82 -10.04 -14.90 18.92
C GLU A 82 -9.29 -14.71 20.24
N SER A 83 -7.95 -14.75 20.21
CA SER A 83 -7.14 -14.63 21.43
C SER A 83 -7.36 -13.29 22.14
N ARG A 84 -7.41 -12.19 21.36
CA ARG A 84 -7.68 -10.85 21.90
C ARG A 84 -9.09 -10.69 22.48
N LEU A 85 -10.07 -11.44 21.98
CA LEU A 85 -11.42 -11.43 22.55
C LEU A 85 -11.49 -12.25 23.85
N ARG A 86 -10.75 -13.35 23.94
CA ARG A 86 -10.71 -14.20 25.15
C ARG A 86 -9.93 -13.56 26.29
N GLN A 87 -8.94 -12.73 25.98
CA GLN A 87 -8.07 -12.08 26.95
C GLN A 87 -8.04 -10.57 26.74
N ALA A 88 -8.79 -9.85 27.57
CA ALA A 88 -8.80 -8.39 27.56
C ALA A 88 -7.37 -7.86 27.77
N GLY A 89 -6.93 -6.98 26.87
CA GLY A 89 -5.61 -6.33 26.94
C GLY A 89 -4.47 -7.04 26.21
N GLN A 90 -4.71 -8.16 25.51
CA GLN A 90 -3.67 -8.73 24.64
C GLN A 90 -3.34 -7.80 23.46
N SER A 91 -2.04 -7.57 23.25
CA SER A 91 -1.52 -6.89 22.06
C SER A 91 -1.73 -7.74 20.80
N PRO A 92 -1.84 -7.11 19.61
CA PRO A 92 -1.87 -7.84 18.35
C PRO A 92 -0.65 -8.74 18.18
N MET A 93 -0.84 -9.86 17.49
CA MET A 93 0.25 -10.67 16.98
C MET A 93 0.92 -9.95 15.81
N TYR A 94 2.25 -9.91 15.86
CA TYR A 94 3.07 -9.28 14.83
C TYR A 94 4.00 -10.30 14.18
N LEU A 95 4.25 -10.11 12.89
CA LEU A 95 5.30 -10.78 12.11
C LEU A 95 6.34 -9.74 11.68
N PRO A 96 7.58 -10.13 11.35
CA PRO A 96 8.51 -9.25 10.65
C PRO A 96 7.86 -8.71 9.37
N TYR A 97 7.99 -7.41 9.10
CA TYR A 97 7.47 -6.86 7.85
C TYR A 97 8.31 -7.33 6.66
N ILE A 98 9.62 -7.40 6.85
CA ILE A 98 10.60 -7.98 5.93
C ILE A 98 11.47 -8.96 6.74
N ASP A 99 11.58 -10.21 6.30
CA ASP A 99 12.49 -11.18 6.91
C ASP A 99 13.94 -11.04 6.43
N GLU A 100 14.84 -11.87 6.95
CA GLU A 100 16.27 -11.83 6.64
C GLU A 100 16.57 -12.07 5.15
N ASP A 101 15.67 -12.77 4.45
CA ASP A 101 15.76 -13.08 3.03
C ASP A 101 15.08 -12.01 2.15
N GLY A 102 14.52 -10.96 2.75
CA GLY A 102 13.82 -9.90 2.03
C GLY A 102 12.34 -10.19 1.73
N ASN A 103 11.74 -11.23 2.32
CA ASN A 103 10.35 -11.57 2.07
C ASN A 103 9.40 -10.91 3.06
N MET A 104 8.26 -10.45 2.54
CA MET A 104 7.10 -10.09 3.35
C MET A 104 6.32 -11.36 3.75
N PRO A 105 5.52 -11.33 4.83
CA PRO A 105 4.72 -12.47 5.26
C PRO A 105 3.83 -13.08 4.17
N ASN A 106 3.23 -12.25 3.30
CA ASN A 106 2.44 -12.72 2.15
C ASN A 106 3.28 -13.32 1.01
N GLY A 107 4.61 -13.37 1.12
CA GLY A 107 5.52 -13.95 0.14
C GLY A 107 5.90 -13.02 -1.00
N GLN A 108 5.62 -11.72 -0.87
CA GLN A 108 6.18 -10.74 -1.79
C GLN A 108 7.64 -10.46 -1.42
N GLU A 109 8.49 -10.44 -2.43
CA GLU A 109 9.91 -10.13 -2.29
C GLU A 109 10.14 -8.61 -2.30
N MET A 110 10.98 -8.17 -1.39
CA MET A 110 11.59 -6.85 -1.32
C MET A 110 13.11 -7.02 -1.45
N ALA A 111 13.82 -5.95 -1.78
CA ALA A 111 15.27 -6.02 -1.79
C ALA A 111 15.78 -6.31 -0.36
N PRO A 112 16.55 -7.40 -0.13
CA PRO A 112 17.01 -7.81 1.20
C PRO A 112 17.87 -6.74 1.86
N GLU A 113 18.48 -5.85 1.07
CA GLU A 113 19.29 -4.74 1.55
C GLU A 113 18.47 -3.59 2.14
N ILE A 114 17.13 -3.59 2.05
CA ILE A 114 16.31 -2.47 2.53
C ILE A 114 16.49 -2.25 4.04
N VAL A 115 16.33 -3.28 4.86
CA VAL A 115 16.46 -3.14 6.32
C VAL A 115 17.90 -2.71 6.69
N PRO A 116 18.97 -3.37 6.19
CA PRO A 116 20.33 -2.89 6.40
C PRO A 116 20.60 -1.47 5.88
N ALA A 117 19.98 -1.07 4.77
CA ALA A 117 20.15 0.28 4.21
C ALA A 117 19.50 1.34 5.10
N LEU A 118 18.29 1.08 5.62
CA LEU A 118 17.61 1.99 6.53
C LEU A 118 18.40 2.17 7.83
N GLU A 119 18.96 1.08 8.37
CA GLU A 119 19.87 1.13 9.53
C GLU A 119 21.11 1.99 9.26
N ARG A 120 21.79 1.78 8.12
CA ARG A 120 22.95 2.59 7.72
C ARG A 120 22.62 4.08 7.57
N LEU A 121 21.40 4.39 7.13
CA LEU A 121 20.92 5.77 6.99
C LEU A 121 20.43 6.37 8.31
N GLY A 122 20.45 5.62 9.42
CA GLY A 122 19.93 6.07 10.72
C GLY A 122 18.42 6.26 10.73
N ILE A 123 17.69 5.63 9.80
CA ILE A 123 16.24 5.70 9.72
C ILE A 123 15.68 4.61 10.64
N ALA A 124 15.03 5.03 11.72
CA ALA A 124 14.38 4.12 12.64
C ALA A 124 13.22 3.39 11.94
N LEU A 125 13.35 2.07 11.78
CA LEU A 125 12.31 1.19 11.27
C LEU A 125 11.89 0.22 12.37
N GLU A 126 10.60 0.22 12.71
CA GLU A 126 10.02 -0.87 13.48
C GLU A 126 9.58 -1.98 12.53
N ASN A 127 10.43 -2.98 12.34
CA ASN A 127 10.21 -4.08 11.38
C ASN A 127 9.14 -5.06 11.88
N ARG A 128 7.89 -4.61 11.99
CA ARG A 128 6.76 -5.45 12.40
C ARG A 128 5.48 -5.06 11.67
N ILE A 129 4.69 -6.07 11.32
CA ILE A 129 3.35 -5.93 10.73
C ILE A 129 2.37 -6.81 11.48
N SER A 130 1.16 -6.31 11.72
CA SER A 130 0.12 -7.09 12.38
C SER A 130 -0.40 -8.18 11.45
N VAL A 131 -0.66 -9.38 11.98
CA VAL A 131 -1.30 -10.45 11.18
C VAL A 131 -2.68 -10.05 10.68
N GLN A 132 -3.34 -9.10 11.34
CA GLN A 132 -4.64 -8.54 10.90
C GLN A 132 -4.54 -7.70 9.62
N THR A 133 -3.35 -7.30 9.19
CA THR A 133 -3.19 -6.53 7.95
C THR A 133 -3.50 -7.36 6.70
N TYR A 134 -3.44 -8.69 6.81
CA TYR A 134 -3.71 -9.61 5.70
C TYR A 134 -5.15 -10.14 5.65
N TYR A 135 -6.01 -9.67 6.57
CA TYR A 135 -7.44 -9.94 6.61
C TYR A 135 -8.22 -8.71 6.10
#